data_AF-A0A453G8T3-F1
#
_entry.id   AF-A0A453G8T3-F1
#
_cell.length_a   1.000
_cell.length_b   1.000
_cell.length_c   1.000
_cell.angle_alpha   90.00
_cell.angle_beta   90.00
_cell.angle_gamma   90.00
#
_symmetry.space_group_name_H-M   'P 1'
#
loop_
_entity.id
_entity.type
_entity.pdbx_description
1 polymer ?
#
loop_
_entity_poly.entity_id
_entity_poly.type
_entity_poly.pdbx_seq_one_letter_code
_entity_poly.pdbx_strand_id
1 'polypeptide(L)'
;MTPVKWRQPSAHDAFVGNWKPTKNDILSKRYPGFGTTMNIMRGDCICGRGFTDEMNITISHYINYLGLMGVNHEHSGSSLDCADQVVFNPSSKSFGS
;
A
#
# COMPACT_ATOMS: atom_id res chain seq x y z
N MET A 1 3.16 -13.47 -3.24
CA MET A 1 3.65 -13.19 -4.62
C MET A 1 2.56 -13.33 -5.67
N THR A 2 1.45 -14.00 -5.38
CA THR A 2 0.32 -14.10 -6.31
C THR A 2 -0.53 -12.82 -6.31
N PRO A 3 -0.89 -12.26 -7.48
CA PRO A 3 -1.89 -11.21 -7.59
C PRO A 3 -3.27 -11.65 -7.11
N VAL A 4 -4.01 -10.75 -6.47
CA VAL A 4 -5.39 -11.03 -6.01
C VAL A 4 -6.38 -11.03 -7.18
N LYS A 5 -6.20 -10.12 -8.16
CA LYS A 5 -7.04 -9.98 -9.35
C LYS A 5 -6.21 -9.89 -10.61
N TRP A 6 -6.82 -10.28 -11.73
CA TRP A 6 -6.24 -10.06 -13.05
C TRP A 6 -5.92 -8.57 -13.27
N ARG A 7 -4.71 -8.27 -13.75
CA ARG A 7 -4.17 -6.90 -13.96
C ARG A 7 -3.92 -6.06 -12.69
N GLN A 8 -4.13 -6.60 -11.50
CA GLN A 8 -3.62 -6.00 -10.26
C GLN A 8 -2.18 -6.50 -10.03
N PRO A 9 -1.24 -5.67 -9.54
CA PRO A 9 0.06 -6.17 -9.11
C PRO A 9 -0.05 -7.10 -7.90
N SER A 10 0.93 -7.97 -7.71
CA SER A 10 1.12 -8.62 -6.42
C SER A 10 1.69 -7.62 -5.41
N ALA A 11 1.47 -7.87 -4.12
CA ALA A 11 2.06 -7.06 -3.05
C ALA A 11 3.60 -7.03 -3.12
N HIS A 12 4.22 -8.14 -3.55
CA HIS A 12 5.65 -8.25 -3.78
C HIS A 12 6.11 -7.35 -4.93
N ASP A 13 5.45 -7.41 -6.09
CA ASP A 13 5.85 -6.60 -7.26
C ASP A 13 5.70 -5.10 -7.03
N ALA A 14 4.68 -4.71 -6.25
CA ALA A 14 4.53 -3.33 -5.81
C ALA A 14 5.64 -2.91 -4.84
N PHE A 15 6.06 -3.80 -3.93
CA PHE A 15 7.09 -3.52 -2.94
C PHE A 15 8.48 -3.36 -3.56
N VAL A 16 8.88 -4.29 -4.43
CA VAL A 16 10.22 -4.29 -5.04
C VAL A 16 10.35 -3.40 -6.27
N GLY A 17 9.25 -2.79 -6.73
CA GLY A 17 9.26 -1.85 -7.86
C GLY A 17 9.19 -2.49 -9.25
N ASN A 18 8.92 -3.79 -9.36
CA ASN A 18 8.79 -4.47 -10.65
C ASN A 18 7.49 -4.12 -11.39
N TRP A 19 6.46 -3.71 -10.64
CA TRP A 19 5.20 -3.29 -11.22
C TRP A 19 5.30 -1.88 -11.82
N LYS A 20 4.91 -1.75 -13.10
CA LYS A 20 4.73 -0.47 -13.77
C LYS A 20 3.29 0.02 -13.58
N PRO A 21 3.04 1.14 -12.87
CA PRO A 21 1.70 1.67 -12.67
C PRO A 21 1.04 2.03 -14.00
N THR A 22 -0.25 1.74 -14.12
CA THR A 22 -1.05 2.21 -15.25
C THR A 22 -1.47 3.67 -15.04
N LYS A 23 -2.04 4.30 -16.08
CA LYS A 23 -2.64 5.63 -15.96
C LYS A 23 -3.70 5.69 -14.84
N ASN A 24 -4.49 4.63 -14.68
CA ASN A 24 -5.51 4.56 -13.64
C ASN A 24 -4.90 4.49 -12.23
N ASP A 25 -3.76 3.80 -12.10
CA ASP A 25 -3.05 3.71 -10.81
C ASP A 25 -2.48 5.06 -10.40
N ILE A 26 -1.85 5.77 -11.33
CA ILE A 26 -1.33 7.12 -11.09
C ILE A 26 -2.46 8.09 -10.69
N LEU A 27 -3.59 8.08 -11.41
CA LEU A 27 -4.77 8.87 -11.06
C LEU A 27 -5.36 8.47 -9.69
N SER A 28 -5.21 7.21 -9.32
CA SER A 28 -5.58 6.66 -8.01
C SER A 28 -4.53 6.91 -6.92
N LYS A 29 -3.48 7.69 -7.22
CA LYS A 29 -2.31 7.96 -6.37
C LYS A 29 -1.55 6.70 -5.92
N ARG A 30 -1.65 5.60 -6.67
CA ARG A 30 -0.95 4.34 -6.40
C ARG A 30 0.39 4.32 -7.13
N TYR A 31 1.47 4.23 -6.36
CA TYR A 31 2.85 4.21 -6.84
C TYR A 31 3.59 3.02 -6.25
N PRO A 32 4.67 2.53 -6.89
CA PRO A 32 5.46 1.43 -6.31
C PRO A 32 6.02 1.85 -4.94
N GLY A 33 5.95 0.93 -3.98
CA GLY A 33 6.36 1.18 -2.59
C GLY A 33 5.42 0.58 -1.56
N PHE A 34 5.79 0.76 -0.29
CA PHE A 34 5.13 0.15 0.86
C PHE A 34 3.67 0.56 1.02
N GLY A 35 3.33 1.80 0.67
CA GLY A 35 1.95 2.30 0.67
C GLY A 35 1.02 1.47 -0.22
N THR A 36 1.43 1.21 -1.46
CA THR A 36 0.63 0.36 -2.35
C THR A 36 0.69 -1.11 -1.95
N THR A 37 1.78 -1.60 -1.35
CA THR A 37 1.83 -2.91 -0.71
C THR A 37 0.74 -3.06 0.37
N MET A 38 0.61 -2.07 1.26
CA MET A 38 -0.46 -2.02 2.27
C MET A 38 -1.85 -1.97 1.63
N ASN A 39 -2.03 -1.17 0.57
CA ASN A 39 -3.30 -1.06 -0.15
C ASN A 39 -3.73 -2.42 -0.76
N ILE A 40 -2.79 -3.17 -1.34
CA ILE A 40 -3.07 -4.50 -1.90
C ILE A 40 -3.46 -5.49 -0.79
N MET A 41 -2.80 -5.43 0.37
CA MET A 41 -2.99 -6.42 1.45
C MET A 41 -4.18 -6.12 2.36
N ARG A 42 -4.40 -4.86 2.73
CA ARG A 42 -5.38 -4.42 3.75
C ARG A 42 -5.99 -3.05 3.42
N GLY A 43 -6.12 -2.73 2.14
CA GLY A 43 -6.48 -1.39 1.70
C GLY A 43 -7.85 -0.92 2.17
N ASP A 44 -8.84 -1.80 2.25
CA ASP A 44 -10.20 -1.47 2.70
C ASP A 44 -10.26 -1.06 4.17
N CYS A 45 -9.34 -1.62 4.97
CA CYS A 45 -9.23 -1.37 6.39
C CYS A 45 -8.26 -0.23 6.71
N ILE A 46 -7.29 0.13 5.86
CA ILE A 46 -6.19 1.04 6.23
C ILE A 46 -6.10 2.28 5.33
N CYS A 47 -6.39 2.15 4.03
CA CYS A 47 -6.03 3.15 3.02
C CYS A 47 -7.21 4.03 2.57
N GLY A 48 -6.92 5.16 1.92
CA GLY A 48 -7.92 6.03 1.29
C GLY A 48 -8.82 6.79 2.26
N ARG A 49 -8.38 6.95 3.50
CA ARG A 49 -9.14 7.57 4.61
C ARG A 49 -8.28 8.51 5.46
N GLY A 50 -7.19 9.03 4.86
CA GLY A 50 -6.22 9.87 5.55
C GLY A 50 -5.25 9.08 6.43
N PHE A 51 -4.54 9.79 7.32
CA PHE A 51 -3.65 9.18 8.29
C PHE A 51 -4.44 8.56 9.44
N THR A 52 -4.36 7.23 9.57
CA THR A 52 -5.02 6.48 10.63
C THR A 52 -3.99 5.82 11.54
N ASP A 53 -4.36 5.56 12.79
CA ASP A 53 -3.47 4.93 13.76
C ASP A 53 -2.99 3.57 13.28
N GLU A 54 -3.86 2.75 12.67
CA GLU A 54 -3.45 1.45 12.12
C GLU A 54 -2.41 1.59 11.01
N MET A 55 -2.51 2.61 10.17
CA MET A 55 -1.51 2.88 9.12
C MET A 55 -0.19 3.29 9.74
N ASN A 56 -0.21 4.24 10.67
CA ASN A 56 0.99 4.75 11.33
C ASN A 56 1.71 3.66 12.14
N ILE A 57 0.96 2.79 12.82
CA ILE A 57 1.50 1.60 13.49
C ILE A 57 2.17 0.67 12.47
N THR A 58 1.50 0.38 11.35
CA THR A 58 2.06 -0.51 10.31
C THR A 58 3.35 0.06 9.71
N ILE A 59 3.39 1.36 9.41
CA ILE A 59 4.59 2.05 8.91
C ILE A 59 5.70 2.01 9.97
N SER A 60 5.38 2.23 11.25
CA SER A 60 6.36 2.22 12.33
C SER A 60 7.01 0.85 12.50
N HIS A 61 6.22 -0.24 12.38
CA HIS A 61 6.77 -1.60 12.38
C HIS A 61 7.70 -1.83 11.19
N TYR A 62 7.29 -1.43 9.98
CA TYR A 62 8.12 -1.55 8.78
C TYR A 62 9.48 -0.86 8.96
N ILE A 63 9.45 0.39 9.39
CA ILE A 63 10.64 1.20 9.65
C ILE A 63 11.53 0.54 10.72
N ASN A 64 10.94 0.08 11.82
CA ASN A 64 11.69 -0.60 12.88
C ASN A 64 12.36 -1.89 12.37
N TYR A 65 11.68 -2.70 11.55
CA TYR A 65 12.27 -3.91 10.97
C TYR A 65 13.40 -3.59 10.00
N LEU A 66 13.31 -2.50 9.22
CA LEU A 66 14.43 -2.02 8.41
C LEU A 66 15.64 -1.68 9.30
N GLY A 67 15.42 -0.97 10.40
CA GLY A 67 16.47 -0.64 11.37
C GLY A 67 17.15 -1.89 11.95
N LEU A 68 16.37 -2.92 12.30
CA LEU A 68 16.91 -4.20 12.78
C LEU A 68 17.74 -4.94 11.71
N MET A 69 17.45 -4.72 10.42
CA MET A 69 18.22 -5.26 9.30
C MET A 69 19.42 -4.37 8.90
N GLY A 70 19.69 -3.29 9.63
CA GLY A 70 20.76 -2.33 9.31
C GLY A 70 20.44 -1.43 8.12
N VAL A 71 19.19 -1.34 7.71
CA VAL A 71 18.72 -0.44 6.64
C VAL A 71 18.26 0.87 7.26
N ASN A 72 18.92 1.97 6.91
CA ASN A 72 18.54 3.30 7.41
C ASN A 72 17.11 3.68 6.96
N HIS A 73 16.38 4.42 7.81
CA HIS A 73 15.05 4.94 7.55
C HIS A 73 14.98 5.81 6.28
N GLU A 74 16.08 6.45 5.89
CA GLU A 74 16.17 7.21 4.63
C GLU A 74 15.98 6.32 3.40
N HIS A 75 16.22 5.01 3.53
CA HIS A 75 16.03 4.01 2.48
C HIS A 75 14.66 3.31 2.54
N SER A 76 13.72 3.82 3.34
CA SER A 76 12.38 3.20 3.46
C SER A 76 11.54 3.32 2.17
N GLY A 77 11.95 4.19 1.23
CA GLY A 77 11.26 4.47 -0.03
C GLY A 77 10.38 5.73 0.04
N SER A 78 9.95 6.24 -1.12
CA SER A 78 9.22 7.50 -1.25
C SER A 78 7.69 7.38 -1.18
N SER A 79 7.13 6.18 -1.32
CA SER A 79 5.68 5.92 -1.22
C SER A 79 5.40 5.00 -0.03
N LEU A 80 5.55 5.54 1.18
CA LEU A 80 5.42 4.80 2.44
C LEU A 80 3.97 4.62 2.88
N ASP A 81 3.13 5.62 2.66
CA ASP A 81 1.76 5.61 3.15
C ASP A 81 0.74 5.37 2.02
N CYS A 82 -0.49 5.11 2.43
CA CYS A 82 -1.62 4.98 1.54
C CYS A 82 -2.80 5.89 1.93
N ALA A 83 -2.52 7.02 2.58
CA ALA A 83 -3.53 7.91 3.14
C ALA A 83 -4.53 8.36 2.07
N ASP A 84 -3.99 8.72 0.91
CA ASP A 84 -4.72 9.28 -0.22
C ASP A 84 -4.94 8.29 -1.37
N GLN A 85 -4.51 7.03 -1.22
CA GLN A 85 -4.61 6.06 -2.31
C GLN A 85 -6.02 5.51 -2.44
N VAL A 86 -6.55 5.45 -3.67
CA VAL A 86 -7.82 4.74 -3.92
C VAL A 86 -7.60 3.24 -3.71
N VAL A 87 -8.48 2.63 -2.93
CA VAL A 87 -8.39 1.22 -2.52
C VAL A 87 -8.53 0.28 -3.72
N PHE A 88 -7.67 -0.74 -3.84
CA PHE A 88 -7.77 -1.75 -4.90
C PHE A 88 -9.01 -2.65 -4.76
N ASN A 89 -9.28 -3.09 -3.54
CA ASN A 89 -10.32 -4.05 -3.21
C ASN A 89 -11.23 -3.52 -2.10
N PRO A 90 -12.05 -2.48 -2.38
CA PRO A 90 -12.97 -1.97 -1.37
C PRO A 90 -13.98 -3.06 -1.00
N SER A 91 -14.15 -3.32 0.29
CA SER A 91 -15.26 -4.13 0.78
C SER A 91 -16.58 -3.48 0.34
N SER A 92 -17.48 -4.27 -0.26
CA SER A 92 -18.81 -3.78 -0.61
C SER A 92 -19.48 -3.30 0.68
N LYS A 93 -19.77 -1.99 0.79
CA LYS A 93 -20.82 -1.57 1.71
C LYS A 93 -22.07 -2.35 1.27
N SER A 94 -22.63 -3.20 2.13
CA SER A 94 -24.05 -3.45 1.95
C SER A 94 -24.69 -2.07 2.03
N PHE A 95 -25.29 -1.63 0.93
CA PHE A 95 -26.23 -0.53 1.01
C PHE A 95 -27.33 -1.04 1.93
N GLY A 96 -27.25 -0.67 3.20
CA GLY A 96 -28.32 -0.90 4.15
C GLY A 96 -29.57 -0.26 3.58
N SER A 97 -30.57 -1.10 3.36
CA SER A 97 -31.96 -0.74 3.07
C SER A 97 -32.54 0.18 4.13
#